data_AF-A0A9Q9YJ56-F1
#
_entry.id   AF-A0A9Q9YJ56-F1
#
_cell.length_a   1.000
_cell.length_b   1.000
_cell.length_c   1.000
_cell.angle_alpha   90.00
_cell.angle_beta   90.00
_cell.angle_gamma   90.00
#
_symmetry.space_group_name_H-M   'P 1'
#
loop_
_entity.id
_entity.type
_entity.pdbx_description
1 polymer ?
#
loop_
_entity_poly.entity_id
_entity_poly.type
_entity_poly.pdbx_seq_one_letter_code
_entity_poly.pdbx_strand_id
1 'polypeptide(L)'
;MRPFLSVMHAKAHTAKCEVRWGGRSHDGAGNTVGEEVEQVNSFLSRAALVTKYMTKAGRVNMLTRQAMGWNRRKRDNLHQVLAHRYVKITEKAKLEAANLSKIKKEHNLDQETIQQWVCDVRQWAVTERVYTTGCTEELRADIENITVTLLRKKKDLYRRHDSNQARQRKKMTELKKKLREKVLQYNTIVEGDPIDEELACSLTEGYILPWERHKEGNTFRLKRSIFDQVMLLKRLRRSRASW
;
A
#
# COMPACT_ATOMS: atom_id res chain seq x y z
N MET A 1 2.63 20.01 8.67
CA MET A 1 2.25 18.73 8.04
C MET A 1 2.34 17.66 9.11
N ARG A 2 1.36 16.76 9.26
CA ARG A 2 1.46 15.68 10.26
C ARG A 2 2.56 14.68 9.82
N PRO A 3 3.36 14.14 10.75
CA PRO A 3 4.35 13.11 10.41
C PRO A 3 3.64 11.86 9.89
N PHE A 4 4.22 11.20 8.90
CA PHE A 4 3.69 9.98 8.30
C PHE A 4 4.83 9.02 7.94
N LEU A 5 4.51 7.72 7.93
CA LEU A 5 5.41 6.66 7.51
C LEU A 5 5.57 6.67 5.99
N SER A 6 6.79 6.37 5.52
CA SER A 6 7.04 6.14 4.09
C SER A 6 6.11 5.06 3.55
N VAL A 7 5.87 5.09 2.23
CA VAL A 7 4.93 4.17 1.58
C VAL A 7 5.32 2.71 1.82
N MET A 8 6.62 2.39 1.82
CA MET A 8 7.09 1.03 2.02
C MET A 8 7.09 0.65 3.50
N HIS A 9 7.47 1.56 4.40
CA HIS A 9 7.42 1.28 5.83
C HIS A 9 5.98 1.05 6.28
N ALA A 10 5.03 1.90 5.87
CA ALA A 10 3.62 1.73 6.21
C ALA A 10 3.08 0.35 5.79
N LYS A 11 3.52 -0.17 4.64
CA LYS A 11 3.15 -1.51 4.14
C LYS A 11 3.72 -2.68 4.93
N ALA A 12 4.76 -2.46 5.72
CA ALA A 12 5.29 -3.49 6.61
C ALA A 12 4.44 -3.64 7.89
N HIS A 13 3.56 -2.67 8.16
CA HIS A 13 2.63 -2.70 9.29
C HIS A 13 1.26 -3.24 8.89
N THR A 14 0.36 -3.32 9.89
CA THR A 14 -1.03 -3.74 9.68
C THR A 14 -1.79 -2.78 8.79
N ALA A 15 -2.88 -3.25 8.18
CA ALA A 15 -3.73 -2.42 7.31
C ALA A 15 -4.28 -1.17 8.04
N LYS A 16 -4.59 -1.25 9.34
CA LYS A 16 -5.00 -0.08 10.15
C LYS A 16 -3.87 0.96 10.23
N CYS A 17 -2.63 0.54 10.44
CA CYS A 17 -1.46 1.43 10.42
C CYS A 17 -1.23 2.06 9.04
N GLU A 18 -1.44 1.31 7.94
CA GLU A 18 -1.36 1.88 6.58
C GLU A 18 -2.33 3.06 6.41
N VAL A 19 -3.57 2.94 6.92
CA VAL A 19 -4.57 4.02 6.85
C VAL A 19 -4.22 5.20 7.74
N ARG A 20 -3.79 4.91 8.97
CA ARG A 20 -3.65 5.89 10.03
C ARG A 20 -2.38 6.73 9.88
N TRP A 21 -1.31 6.09 9.43
CA TRP A 21 0.04 6.67 9.43
C TRP A 21 0.71 6.63 8.05
N GLY A 22 0.16 5.91 7.07
CA GLY A 22 0.79 5.80 5.75
C GLY A 22 0.66 7.09 4.95
N GLY A 23 1.76 7.56 4.35
CA GLY A 23 1.74 8.76 3.50
C GLY A 23 0.74 8.72 2.34
N ARG A 24 0.24 7.53 1.96
CA ARG A 24 -0.83 7.39 0.95
C ARG A 24 -2.21 7.84 1.43
N SER A 25 -2.44 7.82 2.73
CA SER A 25 -3.75 8.06 3.35
C SER A 25 -3.85 9.44 4.00
N HIS A 26 -2.72 10.16 4.10
CA HIS A 26 -2.66 11.52 4.61
C HIS A 26 -2.89 12.57 3.53
N ASP A 27 -3.75 13.55 3.87
CA ASP A 27 -3.92 14.75 3.07
C ASP A 27 -2.64 15.59 3.09
N GLY A 28 -2.22 16.09 1.93
CA GLY A 28 -1.04 16.95 1.78
C GLY A 28 0.29 16.22 1.49
N ALA A 29 0.38 14.90 1.62
CA ALA A 29 1.61 14.13 1.37
C ALA A 29 2.07 14.12 -0.11
N GLY A 30 1.17 14.46 -1.03
CA GLY A 30 1.40 14.37 -2.47
C GLY A 30 1.68 12.92 -2.92
N ASN A 31 2.23 12.75 -4.11
CA ASN A 31 2.59 11.46 -4.68
C ASN A 31 4.05 11.11 -4.36
N THR A 32 4.51 11.44 -3.15
CA THR A 32 5.86 11.11 -2.68
C THR A 32 5.89 9.67 -2.17
N VAL A 33 7.05 9.02 -2.25
CA VAL A 33 7.26 7.67 -1.69
C VAL A 33 7.68 7.76 -0.22
N GLY A 34 8.25 8.90 0.20
CA GLY A 34 8.81 9.09 1.53
C GLY A 34 10.15 8.36 1.71
N GLU A 35 10.86 8.08 0.61
CA GLU A 35 12.12 7.31 0.59
C GLU A 35 13.28 8.11 -0.02
N GLU A 36 13.26 9.44 0.13
CA GLU A 36 14.27 10.29 -0.50
C GLU A 36 15.65 10.11 0.13
N VAL A 37 15.70 9.81 1.44
CA VAL A 37 16.94 9.54 2.17
C VAL A 37 17.57 8.22 1.69
N GLU A 38 16.75 7.21 1.47
CA GLU A 38 17.14 5.89 0.99
C GLU A 38 17.70 5.95 -0.44
N GLN A 39 17.18 6.83 -1.29
CA GLN A 39 17.74 7.07 -2.62
C GLN A 39 19.14 7.68 -2.56
N VAL A 40 19.36 8.66 -1.68
CA VAL A 40 20.69 9.25 -1.48
C VAL A 40 21.66 8.22 -0.89
N ASN A 41 21.20 7.44 0.10
CA ASN A 41 22.00 6.36 0.68
C ASN A 41 22.37 5.30 -0.36
N SER A 42 21.45 4.93 -1.25
CA SER A 42 21.74 4.00 -2.36
C SER A 42 22.71 4.60 -3.37
N PHE A 43 22.70 5.92 -3.57
CA PHE A 43 23.66 6.57 -4.46
C PHE A 43 25.07 6.52 -3.86
N LEU A 44 25.19 6.90 -2.58
CA LEU A 44 26.45 6.99 -1.84
C LEU A 44 27.02 5.62 -1.45
N SER A 45 26.21 4.58 -1.32
CA SER A 45 26.69 3.23 -0.99
C SER A 45 27.71 2.70 -2.01
N ARG A 46 27.63 3.14 -3.27
CA ARG A 46 28.63 2.82 -4.30
C ARG A 46 30.02 3.38 -3.99
N ALA A 47 30.08 4.49 -3.24
CA ALA A 47 31.34 5.04 -2.76
C ALA A 47 32.05 4.10 -1.78
N ALA A 48 31.32 3.25 -1.06
CA ALA A 48 31.91 2.36 -0.06
C ALA A 48 32.92 1.38 -0.68
N LEU A 49 32.67 0.89 -1.89
CA LEU A 49 33.57 -0.02 -2.60
C LEU A 49 34.88 0.66 -3.00
N VAL A 50 34.78 1.86 -3.59
CA VAL A 50 35.95 2.61 -4.07
C VAL A 50 36.74 3.28 -2.95
N THR A 51 36.14 3.50 -1.77
CA THR A 51 36.78 4.14 -0.62
C THR A 51 37.34 3.18 0.43
N LYS A 52 37.20 1.86 0.21
CA LYS A 52 37.60 0.81 1.17
C LYS A 52 39.07 0.92 1.58
N TYR A 53 39.96 1.05 0.60
CA TYR A 53 41.42 1.10 0.79
C TYR A 53 41.98 2.53 0.79
N MET A 54 41.13 3.55 0.79
CA MET A 54 41.57 4.94 0.85
C MET A 54 41.92 5.34 2.28
N THR A 55 42.83 6.29 2.43
CA THR A 55 43.07 6.98 3.70
C THR A 55 41.80 7.71 4.16
N LYS A 56 41.71 8.01 5.47
CA LYS A 56 40.58 8.76 6.04
C LYS A 56 40.32 10.07 5.28
N ALA A 57 41.38 10.84 5.00
CA ALA A 57 41.29 12.08 4.22
C ALA A 57 40.81 11.84 2.78
N GLY A 58 41.33 10.80 2.12
CA GLY A 58 40.89 10.42 0.78
C GLY A 58 39.41 10.04 0.72
N ARG A 59 38.92 9.30 1.72
CA ARG A 59 37.50 8.92 1.84
C ARG A 59 36.59 10.13 2.00
N VAL A 60 36.93 11.06 2.90
CA VAL A 60 36.17 12.30 3.10
C VAL A 60 36.10 13.11 1.81
N ASN A 61 37.22 13.31 1.14
CA ASN A 61 37.27 14.05 -0.12
C ASN A 61 36.41 13.39 -1.22
N MET A 62 36.45 12.07 -1.32
CA MET A 62 35.64 11.32 -2.29
C MET A 62 34.14 11.49 -2.02
N LEU A 63 33.71 11.30 -0.76
CA LEU A 63 32.30 11.44 -0.38
C LEU A 63 31.80 12.87 -0.63
N THR A 64 32.60 13.89 -0.28
CA THR A 64 32.30 15.29 -0.54
C THR A 64 32.11 15.55 -2.04
N ARG A 65 33.04 15.08 -2.89
CA ARG A 65 32.92 15.24 -4.35
C ARG A 65 31.66 14.57 -4.90
N GLN A 66 31.33 13.37 -4.43
CA GLN A 66 30.11 12.67 -4.87
C GLN A 66 28.84 13.38 -4.43
N ALA A 67 28.77 13.86 -3.18
CA ALA A 67 27.64 14.63 -2.68
C ALA A 67 27.46 15.95 -3.44
N MET A 68 28.54 16.68 -3.71
CA MET A 68 28.51 17.88 -4.54
C MET A 68 28.04 17.58 -5.97
N GLY A 69 28.52 16.49 -6.58
CA GLY A 69 28.09 16.05 -7.90
C GLY A 69 26.62 15.62 -7.96
N TRP A 70 26.10 15.01 -6.90
CA TRP A 70 24.65 14.73 -6.75
C TRP A 70 23.84 16.03 -6.70
N ASN A 71 24.24 16.98 -5.86
CA ASN A 71 23.56 18.27 -5.73
C ASN A 71 23.58 19.07 -7.02
N ARG A 72 24.71 19.08 -7.74
CA ARG A 72 24.83 19.72 -9.05
C ARG A 72 23.87 19.10 -10.06
N ARG A 73 23.90 17.77 -10.24
CA ARG A 73 22.96 17.08 -11.13
C ARG A 73 21.50 17.30 -10.74
N LYS A 74 21.18 17.35 -9.44
CA LYS A 74 19.82 17.64 -8.98
C LYS A 74 19.37 19.04 -9.41
N ARG A 75 20.25 20.04 -9.32
CA ARG A 75 19.99 21.41 -9.75
C ARG A 75 19.82 21.49 -11.26
N ASP A 76 20.78 20.94 -12.00
CA ASP A 76 20.82 21.04 -13.47
C ASP A 76 19.61 20.34 -14.10
N ASN A 77 19.22 19.17 -13.57
CA ASN A 77 18.09 18.41 -14.11
C ASN A 77 16.74 18.76 -13.47
N LEU A 78 16.68 19.71 -12.53
CA LEU A 78 15.46 19.97 -11.76
C LEU A 78 14.29 20.27 -12.70
N HIS A 79 14.48 21.20 -13.64
CA HIS A 79 13.45 21.62 -14.60
C HIS A 79 12.88 20.44 -15.41
N GLN A 80 13.73 19.55 -15.92
CA GLN A 80 13.29 18.36 -16.68
C GLN A 80 12.53 17.37 -15.80
N VAL A 81 13.05 17.08 -14.60
CA VAL A 81 12.41 16.17 -13.64
C VAL A 81 11.03 16.69 -13.25
N LEU A 82 10.90 18.00 -13.04
CA LEU A 82 9.63 18.65 -12.69
C LEU A 82 8.63 18.61 -13.85
N ALA A 83 9.05 19.00 -15.06
CA ALA A 83 8.19 18.96 -16.26
C ALA A 83 7.68 17.55 -16.54
N HIS A 84 8.58 16.56 -16.55
CA HIS A 84 8.22 15.16 -16.77
C HIS A 84 7.30 14.63 -15.66
N ARG A 85 7.55 15.01 -14.39
CA ARG A 85 6.68 14.66 -13.27
C ARG A 85 5.28 15.27 -13.43
N TYR A 86 5.18 16.52 -13.86
CA TYR A 86 3.90 17.20 -14.08
C TYR A 86 3.06 16.49 -15.15
N VAL A 87 3.65 16.20 -16.31
CA VAL A 87 2.97 15.49 -17.41
C VAL A 87 2.46 14.13 -16.93
N LYS A 88 3.35 13.31 -16.35
CA LYS A 88 3.02 11.97 -15.86
C LYS A 88 1.92 11.98 -14.79
N ILE A 89 1.96 12.94 -13.86
CA ILE A 89 0.94 13.05 -12.81
C ILE A 89 -0.39 13.49 -13.41
N THR A 90 -0.38 14.39 -14.40
CA THR A 90 -1.59 14.88 -15.06
C THR A 90 -2.30 13.78 -15.83
N GLU A 91 -1.57 13.01 -16.65
CA GLU A 91 -2.11 11.86 -17.37
C GLU A 91 -2.67 10.81 -16.41
N LYS A 92 -1.89 10.48 -15.37
CA LYS A 92 -2.34 9.54 -14.35
C LYS A 92 -3.59 10.04 -13.61
N ALA A 93 -3.68 11.33 -13.29
CA ALA A 93 -4.85 11.89 -12.63
C ALA A 93 -6.12 11.76 -13.50
N LYS A 94 -5.99 11.93 -14.82
CA LYS A 94 -7.10 11.73 -15.77
C LYS A 94 -7.55 10.26 -15.79
N LEU A 95 -6.61 9.32 -15.92
CA LEU A 95 -6.89 7.89 -15.92
C LEU A 95 -7.58 7.44 -14.63
N GLU A 96 -7.04 7.83 -13.48
CA GLU A 96 -7.59 7.40 -12.18
C GLU A 96 -8.95 8.05 -11.88
N ALA A 97 -9.23 9.23 -12.45
CA ALA A 97 -10.53 9.88 -12.32
C ALA A 97 -11.59 9.15 -13.16
N ALA A 98 -11.22 8.69 -14.36
CA ALA A 98 -12.07 7.83 -15.18
C ALA A 98 -12.30 6.45 -14.54
N ASN A 99 -11.28 5.88 -13.89
CA ASN A 99 -11.43 4.64 -13.12
C ASN A 99 -12.43 4.81 -11.96
N LEU A 100 -12.36 5.92 -11.22
CA LEU A 100 -13.30 6.19 -10.13
C LEU A 100 -14.72 6.39 -10.65
N SER A 101 -14.91 7.08 -11.78
CA SER A 101 -16.25 7.26 -12.37
C SER A 101 -16.83 5.94 -12.88
N LYS A 102 -16.00 5.02 -13.39
CA LYS A 102 -16.40 3.66 -13.76
C LYS A 102 -16.90 2.89 -12.54
N ILE A 103 -16.13 2.83 -11.45
CA ILE A 103 -16.53 2.16 -10.20
C ILE A 103 -17.81 2.77 -9.63
N LYS A 104 -17.94 4.11 -9.70
CA LYS A 104 -19.15 4.83 -9.25
C LYS A 104 -20.39 4.35 -10.00
N LYS A 105 -20.29 4.16 -11.31
CA LYS A 105 -21.39 3.65 -12.16
C LYS A 105 -21.68 2.17 -11.91
N GLU A 106 -20.65 1.34 -11.83
CA GLU A 106 -20.80 -0.11 -11.63
C GLU A 106 -21.52 -0.46 -10.32
N HIS A 107 -21.31 0.34 -9.27
CA HIS A 107 -21.90 0.12 -7.95
C HIS A 107 -23.02 1.10 -7.61
N ASN A 108 -23.48 1.92 -8.57
CA ASN A 108 -24.51 2.96 -8.37
C ASN A 108 -24.29 3.80 -7.11
N LEU A 109 -23.07 4.30 -6.92
CA LEU A 109 -22.67 5.01 -5.71
C LEU A 109 -22.86 6.51 -5.84
N ASP A 110 -23.43 7.13 -4.81
CA ASP A 110 -23.50 8.58 -4.72
C ASP A 110 -22.23 9.19 -4.13
N GLN A 111 -22.07 10.50 -4.35
CA GLN A 111 -20.89 11.22 -3.86
C GLN A 111 -20.85 11.25 -2.33
N GLU A 112 -22.01 11.33 -1.68
CA GLU A 112 -22.15 11.29 -0.22
C GLU A 112 -21.76 9.91 0.32
N THR A 113 -22.20 8.82 -0.32
CA THR A 113 -21.82 7.45 0.03
C THR A 113 -20.31 7.25 -0.03
N ILE A 114 -19.64 7.78 -1.06
CA ILE A 114 -18.18 7.72 -1.17
C ILE A 114 -17.50 8.47 -0.02
N GLN A 115 -18.01 9.64 0.35
CA GLN A 115 -17.47 10.41 1.48
C GLN A 115 -17.68 9.67 2.80
N GLN A 116 -18.86 9.07 3.00
CA GLN A 116 -19.17 8.26 4.16
C GLN A 116 -18.21 7.07 4.26
N TRP A 117 -17.98 6.34 3.17
CA TRP A 117 -17.04 5.21 3.17
C TRP A 117 -15.61 5.64 3.48
N VAL A 118 -15.20 6.84 3.05
CA VAL A 118 -13.90 7.41 3.42
C VAL A 118 -13.83 7.68 4.92
N CYS A 119 -14.91 8.18 5.52
CA CYS A 119 -15.02 8.39 6.96
C CYS A 119 -15.01 7.05 7.72
N ASP A 120 -15.81 6.07 7.29
CA ASP A 120 -15.88 4.72 7.87
C ASP A 120 -14.50 4.06 7.93
N VAL A 121 -13.75 4.07 6.82
CA VAL A 121 -12.41 3.45 6.75
C VAL A 121 -11.41 4.20 7.64
N ARG A 122 -11.54 5.52 7.78
CA ARG A 122 -10.72 6.31 8.71
C ARG A 122 -11.05 6.01 10.16
N GLN A 123 -12.34 5.93 10.51
CA GLN A 123 -12.79 5.60 11.85
C GLN A 123 -12.35 4.19 12.24
N TRP A 124 -12.57 3.20 11.37
CA TRP A 124 -12.10 1.82 11.56
C TRP A 124 -10.60 1.72 11.90
N ALA A 125 -9.77 2.57 11.28
CA ALA A 125 -8.34 2.61 11.54
C ALA A 125 -7.97 3.25 12.88
N VAL A 126 -8.84 4.09 13.43
CA VAL A 126 -8.69 4.72 14.75
C VAL A 126 -9.26 3.83 15.85
N THR A 127 -10.34 3.10 15.59
CA THR A 127 -10.96 2.17 16.54
C THR A 127 -9.91 1.17 17.03
N GLU A 128 -9.56 1.27 18.30
CA GLU A 128 -8.70 0.32 18.98
C GLU A 128 -9.37 -1.04 18.97
N ARG A 129 -8.56 -2.10 18.82
CA ARG A 129 -9.09 -3.45 18.98
C ARG A 129 -9.37 -3.63 20.46
N VAL A 130 -10.63 -3.91 20.80
CA VAL A 130 -10.96 -4.35 22.15
C VAL A 130 -10.43 -5.78 22.26
N TYR A 131 -9.27 -5.93 22.91
CA TYR A 131 -8.68 -7.23 23.18
C TYR A 131 -9.47 -7.92 24.30
N THR A 132 -10.61 -8.52 23.97
CA THR A 132 -11.23 -9.50 24.86
C THR A 132 -10.52 -10.84 24.64
N THR A 133 -9.84 -11.33 25.69
CA THR A 133 -9.15 -12.62 25.70
C THR A 133 -10.14 -13.73 25.30
N GLY A 134 -9.86 -14.42 24.19
CA GLY A 134 -10.72 -15.49 23.64
C GLY A 134 -11.68 -15.07 22.52
N CYS A 135 -11.63 -13.82 22.03
CA CYS A 135 -12.54 -13.35 20.99
C CYS A 135 -12.10 -13.75 19.55
N THR A 136 -13.06 -14.14 18.72
CA THR A 136 -12.87 -14.49 17.30
C THR A 136 -12.30 -13.37 16.43
N GLU A 137 -12.24 -12.12 16.93
CA GLU A 137 -11.79 -10.95 16.19
C GLU A 137 -10.31 -10.95 15.80
N GLU A 138 -9.42 -11.49 16.64
CA GLU A 138 -7.99 -11.61 16.29
C GLU A 138 -7.79 -12.53 15.10
N LEU A 139 -8.51 -13.66 15.13
CA LEU A 139 -8.45 -14.67 14.08
C LEU A 139 -9.06 -14.17 12.77
N ARG A 140 -10.18 -13.44 12.85
CA ARG A 140 -10.77 -12.74 11.69
C ARG A 140 -9.79 -11.77 11.05
N ALA A 141 -9.11 -10.95 11.86
CA ALA A 141 -8.14 -9.99 11.37
C ALA A 141 -6.91 -10.64 10.72
N ASP A 142 -6.43 -11.75 11.27
CA ASP A 142 -5.35 -12.53 10.67
C ASP A 142 -5.76 -13.09 9.30
N ILE A 143 -6.96 -13.65 9.21
CA ILE A 143 -7.54 -14.17 7.96
C ILE A 143 -7.67 -13.05 6.91
N GLU A 144 -8.19 -11.89 7.28
CA GLU A 144 -8.29 -10.72 6.40
C GLU A 144 -6.92 -10.26 5.90
N ASN A 145 -5.96 -10.09 6.82
CA ASN A 145 -4.61 -9.64 6.48
C ASN A 145 -3.92 -10.60 5.51
N ILE A 146 -4.03 -11.92 5.75
CA ILE A 146 -3.46 -12.94 4.86
C ILE A 146 -4.16 -12.91 3.50
N THR A 147 -5.49 -12.80 3.47
CA THR A 147 -6.27 -12.78 2.23
C THR A 147 -5.93 -11.57 1.37
N VAL A 148 -5.90 -10.35 1.95
CA VAL A 148 -5.50 -9.13 1.25
C VAL A 148 -4.06 -9.22 0.75
N THR A 149 -3.15 -9.79 1.55
CA THR A 149 -1.76 -10.00 1.15
C THR A 149 -1.64 -10.93 -0.04
N LEU A 150 -2.41 -12.03 -0.05
CA LEU A 150 -2.43 -12.98 -1.15
C LEU A 150 -3.01 -12.37 -2.44
N LEU A 151 -4.11 -11.61 -2.35
CA LEU A 151 -4.69 -10.89 -3.50
C LEU A 151 -3.70 -9.88 -4.11
N ARG A 152 -3.03 -9.08 -3.25
CA ARG A 152 -1.97 -8.16 -3.68
C ARG A 152 -0.84 -8.90 -4.39
N LYS A 153 -0.34 -10.00 -3.80
CA LYS A 153 0.74 -10.81 -4.39
C LYS A 153 0.35 -11.46 -5.72
N LYS A 154 -0.89 -11.95 -5.85
CA LYS A 154 -1.42 -12.50 -7.11
C LYS A 154 -1.40 -11.44 -8.21
N LYS A 155 -1.92 -10.24 -7.93
CA LYS A 155 -1.91 -9.12 -8.88
C LYS A 155 -0.49 -8.71 -9.29
N ASP A 156 0.44 -8.64 -8.33
CA ASP A 156 1.83 -8.29 -8.62
C ASP A 156 2.57 -9.39 -9.41
N LEU A 157 2.27 -10.68 -9.17
CA LEU A 157 2.85 -11.83 -9.88
C LEU A 157 2.56 -11.75 -11.39
N TYR A 158 1.34 -11.36 -11.77
CA TYR A 158 0.93 -11.27 -13.17
C TYR A 158 1.25 -9.92 -13.82
N ARG A 159 1.62 -8.89 -13.05
CA ARG A 159 1.97 -7.57 -13.58
C ARG A 159 3.44 -7.44 -14.01
N ARG A 160 4.32 -8.36 -13.58
CA ARG A 160 5.77 -8.30 -13.85
C ARG A 160 6.29 -9.64 -14.36
N HIS A 161 6.96 -9.61 -15.51
CA HIS A 161 7.82 -10.69 -15.97
C HIS A 161 9.15 -10.64 -15.19
N ASP A 162 9.10 -10.97 -13.89
CA ASP A 162 10.22 -10.90 -12.95
C ASP A 162 10.91 -12.27 -12.84
N SER A 163 12.25 -12.32 -12.85
CA SER A 163 13.02 -13.56 -12.71
C SER A 163 12.80 -14.25 -11.35
N ASN A 164 12.21 -13.56 -10.37
CA ASN A 164 11.90 -14.10 -9.05
C ASN A 164 10.50 -14.75 -8.92
N GLN A 165 9.78 -15.00 -10.01
CA GLN A 165 8.42 -15.56 -9.96
C GLN A 165 8.34 -16.88 -9.17
N ALA A 166 9.31 -17.78 -9.31
CA ALA A 166 9.34 -19.04 -8.57
C ALA A 166 9.35 -18.83 -7.04
N ARG A 167 10.18 -17.89 -6.55
CA ARG A 167 10.27 -17.54 -5.13
C ARG A 167 8.98 -16.91 -4.61
N GLN A 168 8.34 -16.07 -5.42
CA GLN A 168 7.05 -15.46 -5.07
C GLN A 168 5.93 -16.49 -5.02
N ARG A 169 5.88 -17.44 -5.97
CA ARG A 169 4.93 -18.56 -5.96
C ARG A 169 5.09 -19.41 -4.70
N LYS A 170 6.33 -19.74 -4.28
CA LYS A 170 6.58 -20.47 -3.03
C LYS A 170 6.02 -19.74 -1.80
N LYS A 171 6.32 -18.44 -1.66
CA LYS A 171 5.78 -17.62 -0.56
C LYS A 171 4.24 -17.54 -0.58
N MET A 172 3.64 -17.55 -1.76
CA MET A 172 2.19 -17.57 -1.91
C MET A 172 1.60 -18.91 -1.44
N THR A 173 2.25 -20.03 -1.75
CA THR A 173 1.86 -21.36 -1.25
C THR A 173 1.94 -21.43 0.28
N GLU A 174 3.01 -20.91 0.87
CA GLU A 174 3.17 -20.83 2.35
C GLU A 174 2.07 -19.98 2.99
N LEU A 175 1.75 -18.82 2.42
CA LEU A 175 0.66 -17.96 2.89
C LEU A 175 -0.72 -18.63 2.73
N LYS A 176 -0.96 -19.36 1.64
CA LYS A 176 -2.20 -20.15 1.48
C LYS A 176 -2.31 -21.25 2.53
N LYS A 177 -1.22 -21.93 2.87
CA LYS A 177 -1.20 -22.93 3.94
C LYS A 177 -1.55 -22.29 5.29
N LYS A 178 -0.92 -21.16 5.61
CA LYS A 178 -1.22 -20.39 6.83
C LYS A 178 -2.67 -19.90 6.87
N LEU A 179 -3.23 -19.49 5.72
CA LEU A 179 -4.64 -19.11 5.62
C LEU A 179 -5.55 -20.29 5.98
N ARG A 180 -5.31 -21.48 5.42
CA ARG A 180 -6.08 -22.69 5.73
C ARG A 180 -6.05 -23.02 7.22
N GLU A 181 -4.87 -23.01 7.83
CA GLU A 181 -4.71 -23.28 9.26
C GLU A 181 -5.53 -22.30 10.12
N LYS A 182 -5.54 -21.00 9.76
CA LYS A 182 -6.29 -19.97 10.47
C LYS A 182 -7.79 -20.06 10.21
N VAL A 183 -8.21 -20.41 9.00
CA VAL A 183 -9.62 -20.64 8.66
C VAL A 183 -10.17 -21.85 9.40
N LEU A 184 -9.41 -22.95 9.47
CA LEU A 184 -9.80 -24.14 10.22
C LEU A 184 -9.97 -23.81 11.71
N GLN A 185 -9.02 -23.08 12.31
CA GLN A 185 -9.14 -22.57 13.68
C GLN A 185 -10.39 -21.72 13.88
N TYR A 186 -10.82 -20.96 12.86
CA TYR A 186 -11.99 -20.11 12.96
C TYR A 186 -13.28 -20.92 12.89
N ASN A 187 -13.34 -21.86 11.95
CA ASN A 187 -14.47 -22.76 11.77
C ASN A 187 -14.70 -23.67 12.99
N THR A 188 -13.66 -24.01 13.76
CA THR A 188 -13.83 -24.80 15.00
C THR A 188 -14.36 -23.99 16.17
N ILE A 189 -14.25 -22.66 16.15
CA ILE A 189 -14.64 -21.77 17.26
C ILE A 189 -16.06 -21.19 17.04
N VAL A 190 -16.52 -21.10 15.80
CA VAL A 190 -17.74 -20.38 15.43
C VAL A 190 -18.88 -21.36 15.12
N GLU A 191 -20.02 -21.18 15.81
CA GLU A 191 -21.27 -21.94 15.58
C GLU A 191 -22.11 -21.41 14.39
N GLY A 192 -21.64 -20.36 13.71
CA GLY A 192 -22.32 -19.71 12.57
C GLY A 192 -21.83 -20.19 11.19
N ASP A 193 -22.02 -19.35 10.16
CA ASP A 193 -21.63 -19.67 8.77
C ASP A 193 -20.13 -20.00 8.64
N PRO A 194 -19.76 -21.26 8.33
CA PRO A 194 -18.37 -21.65 8.18
C PRO A 194 -17.78 -21.03 6.91
N ILE A 195 -16.49 -20.71 6.98
CA ILE A 195 -15.72 -20.26 5.83
C ILE A 195 -15.42 -21.48 4.96
N ASP A 196 -15.82 -21.44 3.70
CA ASP A 196 -15.34 -22.37 2.67
C ASP A 196 -13.81 -22.22 2.51
N GLU A 197 -13.07 -23.20 2.99
CA GLU A 197 -11.60 -23.23 2.97
C GLU A 197 -11.02 -23.20 1.56
N GLU A 198 -11.66 -23.89 0.63
CA GLU A 198 -11.18 -24.01 -0.75
C GLU A 198 -11.39 -22.69 -1.47
N LEU A 199 -12.58 -22.10 -1.31
CA LEU A 199 -12.93 -20.83 -1.92
C LEU A 199 -12.11 -19.67 -1.32
N ALA A 200 -11.89 -19.64 0.00
CA ALA A 200 -11.01 -18.66 0.66
C ALA A 200 -9.56 -18.73 0.15
N CYS A 201 -9.06 -19.93 -0.14
CA CYS A 201 -7.70 -20.16 -0.61
C CYS A 201 -7.53 -20.08 -2.14
N SER A 202 -8.63 -20.09 -2.89
CA SER A 202 -8.65 -19.99 -4.35
C SER A 202 -8.21 -18.61 -4.86
N LEU A 203 -8.18 -17.59 -3.98
CA LEU A 203 -7.85 -16.19 -4.32
C LEU A 203 -8.75 -15.63 -5.42
N THR A 204 -10.02 -16.03 -5.44
CA THR A 204 -11.03 -15.37 -6.25
C THR A 204 -11.24 -13.97 -5.69
N GLU A 205 -11.11 -12.95 -6.54
CA GLU A 205 -11.31 -11.54 -6.14
C GLU A 205 -12.73 -11.31 -5.60
N GLY A 206 -13.67 -12.19 -5.92
CA GLY A 206 -15.06 -12.17 -5.47
C GLY A 206 -15.37 -12.97 -4.19
N TYR A 207 -14.40 -13.63 -3.54
CA TYR A 207 -14.69 -14.30 -2.26
C TYR A 207 -14.81 -13.28 -1.12
N ILE A 208 -16.00 -13.20 -0.54
CA ILE A 208 -16.37 -12.28 0.53
C ILE A 208 -16.39 -13.07 1.83
N LEU A 209 -15.60 -12.65 2.82
CA LEU A 209 -15.62 -13.29 4.14
C LEU A 209 -16.97 -13.03 4.82
N PRO A 210 -17.47 -13.96 5.66
CA PRO A 210 -18.80 -13.84 6.28
C PRO A 210 -19.02 -12.50 7.03
N TRP A 211 -17.99 -12.02 7.74
CA TRP A 211 -18.03 -10.76 8.49
C TRP A 211 -17.68 -9.52 7.64
N GLU A 212 -17.28 -9.68 6.38
CA GLU A 212 -17.10 -8.56 5.43
C GLU A 212 -18.43 -8.13 4.79
N ARG A 213 -19.51 -8.92 4.95
CA ARG A 213 -20.87 -8.57 4.50
C ARG A 213 -21.47 -7.53 5.46
N HIS A 214 -21.51 -6.26 5.05
CA HIS A 214 -22.34 -5.28 5.76
C HIS A 214 -23.82 -5.52 5.47
N LYS A 215 -24.70 -5.05 6.37
CA LYS A 215 -26.17 -5.08 6.22
C LYS A 215 -26.66 -4.45 4.90
N GLU A 216 -25.85 -3.56 4.30
CA GLU A 216 -26.10 -2.85 3.04
C GLU A 216 -25.64 -3.63 1.78
N GLY A 217 -25.14 -4.87 1.91
CA GLY A 217 -24.66 -5.70 0.79
C GLY A 217 -23.27 -5.32 0.25
N ASN A 218 -22.72 -4.17 0.62
CA ASN A 218 -21.39 -3.72 0.21
C ASN A 218 -20.28 -4.26 1.13
N THR A 219 -19.15 -4.67 0.55
CA THR A 219 -18.05 -5.27 1.32
C THR A 219 -17.07 -4.22 1.86
N PHE A 220 -16.46 -4.50 3.01
CA PHE A 220 -15.38 -3.65 3.54
C PHE A 220 -14.23 -3.49 2.54
N ARG A 221 -13.91 -4.54 1.77
CA ARG A 221 -12.89 -4.48 0.70
C ARG A 221 -13.23 -3.47 -0.38
N LEU A 222 -14.50 -3.40 -0.77
CA LEU A 222 -14.97 -2.39 -1.73
C LEU A 222 -14.83 -0.99 -1.12
N LYS A 223 -15.29 -0.77 0.12
CA LYS A 223 -15.11 0.50 0.84
C LYS A 223 -13.64 0.90 0.88
N ARG A 224 -12.74 -0.05 1.19
CA ARG A 224 -11.29 0.18 1.23
C ARG A 224 -10.70 0.50 -0.14
N SER A 225 -11.12 -0.19 -1.19
CA SER A 225 -10.68 0.06 -2.56
C SER A 225 -11.06 1.47 -3.02
N ILE A 226 -12.30 1.89 -2.76
CA ILE A 226 -12.76 3.24 -3.05
C ILE A 226 -11.98 4.27 -2.23
N PHE A 227 -11.78 4.02 -0.93
CA PHE A 227 -10.93 4.87 -0.10
C PHE A 227 -9.54 5.05 -0.72
N ASP A 228 -8.86 3.97 -1.11
CA ASP A 228 -7.53 4.01 -1.70
C ASP A 228 -7.52 4.80 -3.03
N GLN A 229 -8.56 4.65 -3.86
CA GLN A 229 -8.73 5.38 -5.11
C GLN A 229 -8.96 6.89 -4.89
N VAL A 230 -9.81 7.26 -3.94
CA VAL A 230 -10.06 8.66 -3.56
C VAL A 230 -8.78 9.30 -3.02
N MET A 231 -8.07 8.61 -2.13
CA MET A 231 -6.80 9.09 -1.57
C MET A 231 -5.71 9.23 -2.65
N LEU A 232 -5.66 8.32 -3.62
CA LEU A 232 -4.77 8.44 -4.78
C LEU A 232 -5.07 9.72 -5.58
N LEU A 233 -6.35 9.98 -5.91
CA LEU A 233 -6.74 11.18 -6.65
C LEU A 233 -6.42 12.46 -5.90
N LYS A 234 -6.69 12.53 -4.60
CA LYS A 234 -6.31 13.68 -3.75
C LYS A 234 -4.81 13.96 -3.82
N ARG A 235 -3.97 12.91 -3.74
CA ARG A 235 -2.51 13.03 -3.82
C ARG A 235 -2.02 13.47 -5.19
N LEU A 236 -2.61 12.95 -6.27
CA LEU A 236 -2.28 13.38 -7.63
C LEU A 236 -2.65 14.85 -7.84
N ARG A 237 -3.86 15.27 -7.41
CA ARG A 237 -4.30 16.67 -7.45
C ARG A 237 -3.37 17.59 -6.65
N ARG A 238 -3.01 17.19 -5.43
CA ARG A 238 -2.07 17.97 -4.61
C ARG A 238 -0.71 18.10 -5.28
N SER A 239 -0.19 17.01 -5.83
CA SER A 239 1.10 17.02 -6.52
C SER A 239 1.10 17.87 -7.78
N ARG A 240 -0.07 18.08 -8.41
CA ARG A 240 -0.25 18.98 -9.53
C ARG A 240 -0.33 20.44 -9.08
N ALA A 241 -1.04 20.72 -7.98
CA ALA A 241 -1.25 22.07 -7.43
C ALA A 241 -0.05 22.64 -6.66
N SER A 242 1.00 21.86 -6.45
CA SER A 242 2.26 22.31 -5.83
C SER A 242 3.23 22.91 -6.85
N TRP A 243 2.79 23.11 -8.09
CA TRP A 243 3.54 23.71 -9.19
C TRP A 243 2.69 24.79 -9.83
#